data_AF-A0A4R5VNF4-F1
#
_entry.id   AF-A0A4R5VNF4-F1
#
_cell.length_a   1.000
_cell.length_b   1.000
_cell.length_c   1.000
_cell.angle_alpha   90.00
_cell.angle_beta   90.00
_cell.angle_gamma   90.00
#
_symmetry.space_group_name_H-M   'P 1'
#
loop_
_entity.id
_entity.type
_entity.pdbx_description
1 polymer ?
#
loop_
_entity_poly.entity_id
_entity_poly.type
_entity_poly.pdbx_seq_one_letter_code
_entity_poly.pdbx_strand_id
1 'polypeptide(L)'
;MIVEELYQDCFHYNESSLAHYIYHLLEEQKISLKDDISKIDLNQVDHQKVAELIQHNYLGIHKMGIYSLKMSQKDFVFIFARSGQEAIDFYTKTFHQTPLNCHEYSLDFQLARGKEVISFRDMKKDFESFPAIAGYFKRER
;
A
#
# COMPACT_ATOMS: atom_id res chain seq x y z
N MET A 1 7.90 21.99 -1.12
CA MET A 1 8.13 20.54 -0.97
C MET A 1 9.20 20.18 -1.97
N ILE A 2 10.19 19.41 -1.58
CA ILE A 2 11.24 18.98 -2.51
C ILE A 2 10.89 17.65 -3.16
N VAL A 3 11.52 17.34 -4.29
CA VAL A 3 11.32 16.09 -5.04
C VAL A 3 11.53 14.86 -4.14
N GLU A 4 12.52 14.89 -3.23
CA GLU A 4 12.76 13.81 -2.27
C GLU A 4 11.53 13.50 -1.41
N GLU A 5 10.88 14.52 -0.85
CA GLU A 5 9.70 14.36 0.01
C GLU A 5 8.54 13.73 -0.79
N LEU A 6 8.26 14.27 -1.98
CA LEU A 6 7.22 13.73 -2.86
C LEU A 6 7.53 12.29 -3.28
N TYR A 7 8.80 11.98 -3.55
CA TYR A 7 9.20 10.65 -3.96
C TYR A 7 8.99 9.64 -2.84
N GLN A 8 9.35 9.99 -1.59
CA GLN A 8 9.07 9.18 -0.41
C GLN A 8 7.57 8.98 -0.18
N ASP A 9 6.76 10.02 -0.38
CA ASP A 9 5.31 9.94 -0.29
C ASP A 9 4.76 8.92 -1.30
N CYS A 10 5.32 8.82 -2.50
CA CYS A 10 4.87 7.83 -3.48
C CYS A 10 5.02 6.40 -2.95
N PHE A 11 6.11 6.08 -2.24
CA PHE A 11 6.28 4.78 -1.59
C PHE A 11 5.33 4.60 -0.41
N HIS A 12 5.11 5.67 0.37
CA HIS A 12 4.21 5.64 1.53
C HIS A 12 2.75 5.40 1.13
N TYR A 13 2.31 6.03 0.03
CA TYR A 13 0.94 5.94 -0.49
C TYR A 13 0.75 4.83 -1.53
N ASN A 14 1.83 4.14 -1.93
CA ASN A 14 1.89 3.18 -3.03
C ASN A 14 1.47 3.80 -4.39
N GLU A 15 1.79 5.08 -4.61
CA GLU A 15 1.59 5.80 -5.88
C GLU A 15 2.65 5.36 -6.91
N SER A 16 2.52 4.12 -7.38
CA SER A 16 3.50 3.47 -8.25
C SER A 16 3.76 4.27 -9.52
N SER A 17 2.71 4.76 -10.20
CA SER A 17 2.89 5.52 -11.44
C SER A 17 3.75 6.75 -11.22
N LEU A 18 3.39 7.60 -10.25
CA LEU A 18 4.14 8.83 -9.97
C LEU A 18 5.58 8.56 -9.55
N ALA A 19 5.82 7.51 -8.74
CA ALA A 19 7.17 7.11 -8.38
C ALA A 19 8.02 6.75 -9.62
N HIS A 20 7.48 5.98 -10.56
CA HIS A 20 8.21 5.61 -11.78
C HIS A 20 8.48 6.81 -12.70
N TYR A 21 7.55 7.77 -12.77
CA TYR A 21 7.76 9.04 -13.47
C TYR A 21 8.90 9.87 -12.84
N ILE A 22 8.89 10.04 -11.52
CA ILE A 22 9.93 10.77 -10.80
C ILE A 22 11.28 10.06 -10.94
N TYR A 23 11.31 8.73 -10.79
CA TYR A 23 12.51 7.92 -10.99
C TYR A 23 13.13 8.15 -12.37
N HIS A 24 12.32 8.11 -13.43
CA HIS A 24 12.82 8.30 -14.79
C HIS A 24 13.38 9.72 -15.01
N LEU A 25 12.74 10.76 -14.47
CA LEU A 25 13.27 12.13 -14.53
C LEU A 25 14.60 12.28 -13.77
N LEU A 26 14.74 11.58 -12.64
CA LEU A 26 15.99 11.55 -11.87
C LEU A 26 17.10 10.77 -12.60
N GLU A 27 16.77 9.62 -13.19
CA GLU A 27 17.69 8.78 -13.99
C GLU A 27 18.28 9.58 -15.16
N GLU A 28 17.44 10.35 -15.86
CA GLU A 28 17.85 11.21 -16.97
C GLU A 28 18.44 12.56 -16.53
N GLN A 29 18.60 12.78 -15.24
CA GLN A 29 19.15 14.01 -14.65
C GLN A 29 18.39 15.29 -15.03
N LYS A 30 17.11 15.16 -15.39
CA LYS A 30 16.21 16.29 -15.69
C LYS A 30 15.81 17.06 -14.44
N ILE A 31 15.79 16.36 -13.29
CA ILE A 31 15.57 16.93 -11.96
C ILE A 31 16.57 16.33 -10.95
N SER A 32 16.67 16.95 -9.79
CA SER A 32 17.41 16.47 -8.61
C SER A 32 16.46 16.26 -7.42
N LEU A 33 16.83 15.38 -6.48
CA LEU A 33 16.09 15.16 -5.24
C LEU A 33 15.90 16.44 -4.40
N LYS A 34 16.84 17.39 -4.49
CA LYS A 34 16.80 18.67 -3.77
C LYS A 34 16.04 19.78 -4.49
N ASP A 35 15.60 19.51 -5.72
CA ASP A 35 14.80 20.49 -6.45
C ASP A 35 13.41 20.63 -5.83
N ASP A 36 12.79 21.79 -6.04
CA ASP A 36 11.38 21.97 -5.75
C ASP A 36 10.53 21.14 -6.73
N ILE A 37 9.40 20.61 -6.24
CA ILE A 37 8.46 19.83 -7.06
C ILE A 37 7.96 20.59 -8.29
N SER A 38 7.99 21.93 -8.30
CA SER A 38 7.61 22.75 -9.46
C SER A 38 8.48 22.52 -10.69
N LYS A 39 9.66 21.89 -10.55
CA LYS A 39 10.52 21.52 -11.68
C LYS A 39 10.12 20.20 -12.34
N ILE A 40 9.18 19.46 -11.77
CA ILE A 40 8.67 18.22 -12.36
C ILE A 40 7.80 18.60 -13.57
N ASP A 41 8.33 18.34 -14.76
CA ASP A 41 7.59 18.48 -16.02
C ASP A 41 7.40 17.10 -16.66
N LEU A 42 6.20 16.55 -16.52
CA LEU A 42 5.86 15.23 -17.04
C LEU A 42 5.83 15.18 -18.58
N ASN A 43 5.79 16.33 -19.27
CA ASN A 43 5.82 16.36 -20.73
C ASN A 43 7.21 16.04 -21.29
N GLN A 44 8.25 16.13 -20.47
CA GLN A 44 9.61 15.79 -20.87
C GLN A 44 9.88 14.28 -20.73
N VAL A 45 8.94 13.50 -20.21
CA VAL A 45 9.15 12.09 -19.89
C VAL A 45 8.93 11.20 -21.11
N ASP A 46 9.80 10.21 -21.30
CA ASP A 46 9.50 9.09 -22.19
C ASP A 46 8.44 8.20 -21.54
N HIS A 47 7.18 8.45 -21.89
CA HIS A 47 6.03 7.69 -21.39
C HIS A 47 6.10 6.20 -21.74
N GLN A 48 6.75 5.83 -22.85
CA GLN A 48 6.87 4.43 -23.25
C GLN A 48 7.85 3.71 -22.31
N LYS A 49 9.01 4.31 -22.04
CA LYS A 49 9.98 3.76 -21.06
C LYS A 49 9.38 3.67 -19.66
N VAL A 50 8.61 4.68 -19.23
CA VAL A 50 7.92 4.63 -17.92
C VAL A 50 6.87 3.53 -17.87
N ALA A 51 6.11 3.31 -18.95
CA ALA A 51 5.13 2.22 -18.99
C ALA A 51 5.80 0.85 -18.82
N GLU A 52 6.97 0.63 -19.43
CA GLU A 52 7.77 -0.59 -19.26
C GLU A 52 8.24 -0.74 -17.80
N LEU A 53 8.76 0.34 -17.19
CA LEU A 53 9.19 0.33 -15.79
C LEU A 53 8.04 -0.04 -14.84
N ILE A 54 6.84 0.52 -15.06
CA ILE A 54 5.64 0.20 -14.29
C ILE A 54 5.23 -1.27 -14.51
N GLN A 55 5.21 -1.74 -15.75
CA GLN A 55 4.82 -3.11 -16.09
C GLN A 55 5.73 -4.14 -15.42
N HIS A 56 7.02 -3.86 -15.36
CA HIS A 56 8.00 -4.70 -14.68
C HIS A 56 8.12 -4.43 -13.18
N ASN A 57 7.34 -3.49 -12.65
CA ASN A 57 7.38 -3.02 -11.26
C ASN A 57 8.83 -2.77 -10.79
N TYR A 58 9.57 -1.99 -11.58
CA TYR A 58 11.00 -1.78 -11.39
C TYR A 58 11.35 -1.27 -9.98
N LEU A 59 10.51 -0.40 -9.42
CA LEU A 59 10.66 0.15 -8.07
C LEU A 59 10.17 -0.77 -6.94
N GLY A 60 9.62 -1.95 -7.26
CA GLY A 60 9.09 -2.88 -6.26
C GLY A 60 7.87 -2.35 -5.50
N ILE A 61 7.18 -1.33 -6.01
CA ILE A 61 6.01 -0.72 -5.37
C ILE A 61 4.80 -1.61 -5.60
N HIS A 62 4.60 -2.54 -4.67
CA HIS A 62 3.41 -3.36 -4.67
C HIS A 62 2.27 -2.60 -4.00
N LYS A 63 1.10 -2.59 -4.67
CA LYS A 63 -0.16 -2.27 -3.98
C LYS A 63 -0.24 -3.13 -2.73
N MET A 64 -0.48 -2.50 -1.58
CA MET A 64 -0.79 -3.18 -0.33
C MET A 64 -2.12 -2.65 0.15
N GLY A 65 -3.10 -3.52 0.31
CA GLY A 65 -4.40 -3.22 0.89
C GLY A 65 -4.53 -3.84 2.28
N ILE A 66 -5.60 -3.46 2.97
CA ILE A 66 -6.02 -4.08 4.23
C ILE A 66 -7.39 -4.72 4.00
N TYR A 67 -7.51 -6.00 4.28
CA TYR A 67 -8.70 -6.80 3.99
C TYR A 67 -9.30 -7.30 5.30
N SER A 68 -10.58 -7.01 5.50
CA SER A 68 -11.38 -7.61 6.58
C SER A 68 -11.97 -8.93 6.09
N LEU A 69 -11.57 -10.03 6.71
CA LEU A 69 -12.10 -11.35 6.44
C LEU A 69 -12.92 -11.83 7.63
N LYS A 70 -14.14 -12.28 7.35
CA LYS A 70 -15.08 -12.69 8.39
C LYS A 70 -14.87 -14.14 8.77
N MET A 71 -14.50 -14.37 10.03
CA MET A 71 -14.26 -15.68 10.62
C MET A 71 -15.57 -16.33 11.08
N SER A 72 -16.47 -15.52 11.64
CA SER A 72 -17.77 -15.94 12.15
C SER A 72 -18.80 -14.82 11.94
N GLN A 73 -20.04 -14.97 12.41
CA GLN A 73 -21.01 -13.87 12.32
C GLN A 73 -20.56 -12.55 12.99
N LYS A 74 -19.63 -12.61 13.96
CA LYS A 74 -19.19 -11.46 14.77
C LYS A 74 -17.69 -11.25 14.82
N ASP A 75 -16.91 -12.23 14.40
CA ASP A 75 -15.45 -12.19 14.48
C ASP A 75 -14.85 -11.95 13.10
N PHE A 76 -13.91 -11.01 13.04
CA PHE A 76 -13.23 -10.56 11.83
C PHE A 76 -11.72 -10.55 12.08
N VAL A 77 -10.96 -10.86 11.04
CA VAL A 77 -9.51 -10.68 11.01
C VAL A 77 -9.17 -9.70 9.91
N PHE A 78 -8.27 -8.77 10.22
CA PHE A 78 -7.73 -7.81 9.27
C PHE A 78 -6.37 -8.32 8.79
N ILE A 79 -6.17 -8.38 7.48
CA ILE A 79 -4.95 -8.90 6.84
C ILE A 79 -4.44 -7.89 5.83
N PHE A 80 -3.18 -7.48 5.98
CA PHE A 80 -2.46 -6.75 4.93
C PHE A 80 -2.07 -7.73 3.83
N ALA A 81 -2.44 -7.42 2.59
CA ALA A 81 -2.12 -8.22 1.41
C ALA A 81 -2.11 -7.36 0.14
N ARG A 82 -1.53 -7.87 -0.94
CA ARG A 82 -1.50 -7.23 -2.25
C ARG A 82 -2.84 -7.26 -2.99
N SER A 83 -3.68 -8.23 -2.65
CA SER A 83 -5.01 -8.40 -3.23
C SER A 83 -5.94 -9.14 -2.27
N GLY A 84 -7.25 -9.04 -2.51
CA GLY A 84 -8.23 -9.80 -1.74
C GLY A 84 -8.05 -11.32 -1.88
N GLN A 85 -7.57 -11.80 -3.04
CA GLN A 85 -7.26 -13.21 -3.25
C GLN A 85 -6.07 -13.66 -2.41
N GLU A 86 -4.97 -12.89 -2.39
CA GLU A 86 -3.81 -13.19 -1.53
C GLU A 86 -4.19 -13.22 -0.05
N ALA A 87 -5.09 -12.32 0.38
CA ALA A 87 -5.62 -12.33 1.74
C ALA A 87 -6.44 -13.59 2.04
N ILE A 88 -7.29 -14.04 1.10
CA ILE A 88 -8.09 -15.28 1.24
C ILE A 88 -7.18 -16.52 1.28
N ASP A 89 -6.16 -16.58 0.41
CA ASP A 89 -5.23 -17.71 0.35
C ASP A 89 -4.42 -17.80 1.64
N PHE A 90 -3.92 -16.67 2.13
CA PHE A 90 -3.19 -16.58 3.40
C PHE A 90 -4.07 -16.95 4.60
N TYR A 91 -5.32 -16.45 4.63
CA TYR A 91 -6.31 -16.81 5.64
C TYR A 91 -6.57 -18.32 5.64
N THR A 92 -6.83 -18.91 4.47
CA THR A 92 -7.14 -20.34 4.33
C THR A 92 -5.97 -21.20 4.78
N LYS A 93 -4.74 -20.81 4.43
CA LYS A 93 -3.52 -21.46 4.90
C LYS A 93 -3.34 -21.37 6.43
N THR A 94 -3.70 -20.24 7.03
CA THR A 94 -3.47 -19.95 8.46
C THR A 94 -4.54 -20.57 9.36
N PHE A 95 -5.81 -20.53 8.94
CA PHE A 95 -6.95 -20.95 9.75
C PHE A 95 -7.59 -22.25 9.28
N HIS A 96 -7.11 -22.84 8.17
CA HIS A 96 -7.63 -24.08 7.57
C HIS A 96 -9.13 -24.03 7.24
N GLN A 97 -9.64 -22.83 6.92
CA GLN A 97 -11.04 -22.59 6.60
C GLN A 97 -11.18 -21.45 5.59
N THR A 98 -12.29 -21.42 4.85
CA THR A 98 -12.62 -20.32 3.93
C THR A 98 -13.31 -19.19 4.71
N PRO A 99 -12.97 -17.92 4.48
CA PRO A 99 -13.65 -16.81 5.15
C PRO A 99 -15.07 -16.63 4.60
N LEU A 100 -15.99 -16.14 5.44
CA LEU A 100 -17.38 -15.92 5.01
C LEU A 100 -17.53 -14.75 4.03
N ASN A 101 -16.60 -13.79 4.07
CA ASN A 101 -16.46 -12.71 3.11
C ASN A 101 -15.02 -12.16 3.12
N CYS A 102 -14.71 -11.31 2.16
CA CYS A 102 -13.49 -10.53 2.10
C CYS A 102 -13.84 -9.11 1.61
N HIS A 103 -13.52 -8.09 2.40
CA HIS A 103 -13.76 -6.69 2.04
C HIS A 103 -12.50 -5.86 2.22
N GLU A 104 -12.13 -5.09 1.20
CA GLU A 104 -11.03 -4.12 1.27
C GLU A 104 -11.48 -2.89 2.08
N TYR A 105 -10.64 -2.45 3.01
CA TYR A 105 -10.81 -1.21 3.76
C TYR A 105 -9.81 -0.17 3.28
N SER A 106 -10.13 1.11 3.45
CA SER A 106 -9.17 2.19 3.22
C SER A 106 -8.03 2.08 4.24
N LEU A 107 -6.78 2.26 3.78
CA LEU A 107 -5.63 2.34 4.66
C LEU A 107 -5.70 3.56 5.60
N ASP A 108 -6.42 4.60 5.20
CA ASP A 108 -6.60 5.83 5.97
C ASP A 108 -7.75 5.71 6.98
N PHE A 109 -8.45 4.57 7.01
CA PHE A 109 -9.44 4.29 8.03
C PHE A 109 -8.78 4.25 9.41
N GLN A 110 -9.32 5.05 10.33
CA GLN A 110 -8.83 5.18 11.68
C GLN A 110 -9.60 4.27 12.63
N LEU A 111 -8.88 3.53 13.46
CA LEU A 111 -9.43 2.70 14.51
C LEU A 111 -8.85 3.08 15.87
N ALA A 112 -9.68 2.92 16.91
CA ALA A 112 -9.22 3.04 18.27
C ALA A 112 -8.43 1.78 18.66
N ARG A 113 -7.16 1.96 19.03
CA ARG A 113 -6.29 0.94 19.61
C ARG A 113 -6.02 1.33 21.06
N GLY A 114 -6.85 0.83 21.98
CA GLY A 114 -6.81 1.26 23.38
C GLY A 114 -7.28 2.71 23.52
N LYS A 115 -6.37 3.61 23.90
CA LYS A 115 -6.64 5.06 24.05
C LYS A 115 -6.20 5.89 22.83
N GLU A 116 -5.51 5.27 21.89
CA GLU A 116 -4.95 5.95 20.72
C GLU A 116 -5.79 5.68 19.48
N VAL A 117 -5.78 6.62 18.54
CA VAL A 117 -6.39 6.46 17.22
C VAL A 117 -5.25 6.27 16.22
N ILE A 118 -5.30 5.17 15.47
CA ILE A 118 -4.28 4.82 14.48
C ILE A 118 -4.92 4.44 13.15
N SER A 119 -4.27 4.81 12.05
CA SER A 119 -4.67 4.37 10.71
C SER A 119 -4.08 3.00 10.37
N PHE A 120 -4.71 2.24 9.49
CA PHE A 120 -4.08 1.02 8.96
C PHE A 120 -2.77 1.33 8.21
N ARG A 121 -2.65 2.50 7.58
CA ARG A 121 -1.42 2.96 6.93
C ARG A 121 -0.26 3.07 7.92
N ASP A 122 -0.51 3.62 9.10
CA ASP A 122 0.49 3.72 10.15
C ASP A 122 0.80 2.36 10.75
N MET A 123 -0.23 1.54 11.00
CA MET A 123 -0.04 0.16 11.47
C MET A 123 0.81 -0.69 10.52
N LYS A 124 0.75 -0.45 9.21
CA LYS A 124 1.55 -1.19 8.21
C LYS A 124 3.05 -1.10 8.50
N LYS A 125 3.53 -0.02 9.12
CA LYS A 125 4.94 0.19 9.48
C LYS A 125 5.45 -0.81 10.52
N ASP A 126 4.54 -1.44 11.28
CA ASP A 126 4.86 -2.42 12.31
C ASP A 126 5.18 -3.81 11.72
N PHE A 127 5.10 -4.00 10.40
CA PHE A 127 5.24 -5.29 9.72
C PHE A 127 6.42 -5.32 8.74
N GLU A 128 7.28 -6.32 8.88
CA GLU A 128 8.45 -6.52 8.01
C GLU A 128 8.17 -7.41 6.78
N SER A 129 7.07 -8.17 6.81
CA SER A 129 6.70 -9.10 5.74
C SER A 129 5.20 -9.12 5.49
N PHE A 130 4.82 -9.46 4.26
CA PHE A 130 3.43 -9.53 3.82
C PHE A 130 3.19 -10.81 3.01
N PRO A 131 1.96 -11.38 3.01
CA PRO A 131 0.78 -10.92 3.76
C PRO A 131 0.92 -11.11 5.28
N ALA A 132 0.23 -10.28 6.07
CA ALA A 132 0.33 -10.28 7.54
C ALA A 132 -1.00 -9.98 8.23
N ILE A 133 -1.23 -10.60 9.40
CA ILE A 133 -2.39 -10.32 10.24
C ILE A 133 -2.20 -9.01 10.98
N ALA A 134 -3.01 -8.01 10.64
CA ALA A 134 -3.00 -6.69 11.27
C ALA A 134 -3.70 -6.69 12.64
N GLY A 135 -4.72 -7.54 12.82
CA GLY A 135 -5.45 -7.66 14.08
C GLY A 135 -6.79 -8.37 13.96
N TYR A 136 -7.46 -8.51 15.10
CA TYR A 136 -8.77 -9.15 15.21
C TYR A 136 -9.79 -8.14 15.74
N PHE A 137 -11.01 -8.24 15.24
CA PHE A 137 -12.13 -7.42 15.70
C PHE A 137 -13.35 -8.27 15.98
N LYS A 138 -14.00 -7.97 17.09
CA LYS A 138 -15.26 -8.59 17.49
C LYS A 138 -16.32 -7.51 17.57
N ARG A 139 -17.38 -7.68 16.78
CA ARG A 139 -18.52 -6.76 16.80
C ARG A 139 -19.32 -6.99 18.08
N GLU A 140 -19.37 -5.97 18.94
CA GLU A 140 -20.31 -5.91 20.07
C GLU A 140 -21.75 -5.72 19.55
N ARG A 141 -22.71 -6.22 20.32
CA ARG A 141 -24.10 -6.49 19.91
C ARG A 141 -24.81 -5.30 19.26
#